data_AF-A0A2C6KK17-F1
#
_entry.id   AF-A0A2C6KK17-F1
#
_cell.length_a   1.000
_cell.length_b   1.000
_cell.length_c   1.000
_cell.angle_alpha   90.00
_cell.angle_beta   90.00
_cell.angle_gamma   90.00
#
_symmetry.space_group_name_H-M   'P 1'
#
loop_
_entity.id
_entity.type
_entity.pdbx_description
1 polymer ?
#
loop_
_entity_poly.entity_id
_entity_poly.type
_entity_poly.pdbx_seq_one_letter_code
_entity_poly.pdbx_strand_id
1 'polypeptide(L)'
;MAELLMAVQQAQQNVDIPLISLAVDPVIAAAVKKALAEGRKATPEDLGDKLHDTGYLIAMQNHVNRWIKDIQKVCRMQRDASTGSAAEEVNFWVGMERAISHVEEQLKTPEAELTLQVLKQTRKVFATMTFEQDAGLKQASDTVASVNILIRDFPVNDLLGATSVEQLTQAVRTVFMHLRKLKNATQYPLSRAYHLVEALSRDLSQRLVTVLSQQHLLLLSYEEFEHATGGCSELFRTWDEEARQFKEMVRDQAKKRGLSERPPAKLVCEHLMVQERIVELRQFRRQHHRLKEVLSRVLAEDAGGDLTAQKEVASAYELLQSVDVLDLTRAGQEAWEAARKAYDDRIDRVESQLTARLRDRLGASTTSTEMFRVFSQFNALFFRPRVRGAIQEYQTTLIQQVKSDLRKLQEAFLDGHQRIETLTMAEIRDMPPIAGSIVWAKQLERRLDGLLGRIEDVLGRGWEQHVEGQKLRQDIDAFKSRLNQNQLFENWLKIVKDEKRLDASDRVFVIRDLGGKGLELDVNFDPGILALFK
;
A
#
# COMPACT_ATOMS: atom_id res chain seq x y z
N MET A 1 -6.62 -27.04 21.58
CA MET A 1 -6.78 -25.72 22.22
C MET A 1 -7.33 -24.66 21.27
N ALA A 2 -6.90 -24.57 20.00
CA ALA A 2 -7.46 -23.61 19.04
C ALA A 2 -8.97 -23.79 18.76
N GLU A 3 -9.45 -25.03 18.59
CA GLU A 3 -10.90 -25.30 18.42
C GLU A 3 -11.71 -24.99 19.69
N LEU A 4 -11.12 -25.18 20.87
CA LEU A 4 -11.76 -24.92 22.15
C LEU A 4 -11.78 -23.42 22.46
N LEU A 5 -10.75 -22.68 22.05
CA LEU A 5 -10.72 -21.21 22.04
C LEU A 5 -11.72 -20.65 21.02
N MET A 6 -11.84 -21.21 19.82
CA MET A 6 -12.89 -20.83 18.86
C MET A 6 -14.29 -21.09 19.43
N ALA A 7 -14.51 -22.25 20.06
CA ALA A 7 -15.80 -22.58 20.67
C ALA A 7 -16.14 -21.68 21.88
N VAL A 8 -15.16 -21.33 22.71
CA VAL A 8 -15.33 -20.40 23.84
C VAL A 8 -15.52 -18.96 23.36
N GLN A 9 -14.81 -18.56 22.31
CA GLN A 9 -14.97 -17.25 21.67
C GLN A 9 -16.34 -17.12 20.98
N GLN A 10 -16.81 -18.20 20.33
CA GLN A 10 -18.19 -18.31 19.82
C GLN A 10 -19.23 -18.24 20.94
N ALA A 11 -18.99 -18.91 22.08
CA ALA A 11 -19.91 -18.85 23.22
C ALA A 11 -19.95 -17.48 23.90
N GLN A 12 -18.83 -16.75 23.95
CA GLN A 12 -18.78 -15.36 24.45
C GLN A 12 -19.41 -14.35 23.49
N GLN A 13 -19.45 -14.66 22.18
CA GLN A 13 -20.07 -13.85 21.14
C GLN A 13 -21.56 -14.15 20.90
N ASN A 14 -22.13 -15.18 21.55
CA ASN A 14 -23.55 -15.48 21.45
C ASN A 14 -24.35 -14.47 22.28
N VAL A 15 -24.86 -13.45 21.59
CA VAL A 15 -26.00 -12.67 22.08
C VAL A 15 -27.22 -13.61 22.03
N ASP A 16 -27.40 -14.45 23.04
CA ASP A 16 -28.56 -15.34 23.10
C ASP A 16 -29.83 -14.50 23.26
N ILE A 17 -30.56 -14.38 22.16
CA ILE A 17 -31.89 -13.78 22.14
C ILE A 17 -32.83 -14.74 22.89
N PRO A 18 -33.49 -14.30 23.97
CA PRO A 18 -34.33 -15.20 24.77
C PRO A 18 -35.50 -15.70 23.93
N LEU A 19 -35.65 -17.02 23.83
CA LEU A 19 -36.81 -17.67 23.24
C LEU A 19 -38.00 -17.55 24.20
N ILE A 20 -39.01 -16.79 23.79
CA ILE A 20 -40.22 -16.60 24.60
C ILE A 20 -41.14 -17.81 24.44
N SER A 21 -41.71 -18.26 25.55
CA SER A 21 -42.80 -19.25 25.56
C SER A 21 -44.12 -18.54 25.84
N LEU A 22 -45.03 -18.56 24.86
CA LEU A 22 -46.39 -18.08 25.00
C LEU A 22 -47.16 -19.08 25.87
N ALA A 23 -47.34 -18.77 27.15
CA ALA A 23 -48.09 -19.61 28.08
C ALA A 23 -49.51 -19.84 27.54
N VAL A 24 -50.04 -21.07 27.58
CA VAL A 24 -51.38 -21.42 27.10
C VAL A 24 -52.35 -21.54 28.28
N ASP A 25 -53.61 -21.14 28.10
CA ASP A 25 -54.64 -21.35 29.12
C ASP A 25 -54.95 -22.85 29.30
N PRO A 26 -54.96 -23.38 30.53
CA PRO A 26 -55.16 -24.80 30.80
C PRO A 26 -56.53 -25.33 30.36
N VAL A 27 -57.57 -24.48 30.32
CA VAL A 27 -58.92 -24.86 29.85
C VAL A 27 -58.91 -25.07 28.34
N ILE A 28 -58.18 -24.23 27.61
CA ILE A 28 -58.02 -24.34 26.16
C ILE A 28 -57.14 -25.54 25.82
N ALA A 29 -56.05 -25.75 26.55
CA ALA A 29 -55.21 -26.93 26.39
C ALA A 29 -56.02 -28.24 26.61
N ALA A 30 -56.92 -28.25 27.60
CA ALA A 30 -57.81 -29.39 27.84
C ALA A 30 -58.85 -29.59 26.73
N ALA A 31 -59.44 -28.50 26.21
CA ALA A 31 -60.39 -28.54 25.10
C ALA A 31 -59.73 -29.05 23.80
N VAL A 32 -58.53 -28.55 23.48
CA VAL A 32 -57.74 -29.01 22.33
C VAL A 32 -57.37 -30.48 22.47
N LYS A 33 -56.90 -30.91 23.65
CA LYS A 33 -56.57 -32.31 23.90
C LYS A 33 -57.77 -33.25 23.74
N LYS A 34 -58.97 -32.81 24.16
CA LYS A 34 -60.21 -33.58 24.00
C LYS A 34 -60.63 -33.68 22.53
N ALA A 35 -60.59 -32.57 21.79
CA ALA A 35 -60.88 -32.57 20.35
C ALA A 35 -59.89 -33.42 19.55
N LEU A 36 -58.60 -33.38 19.91
CA LEU A 36 -57.56 -34.21 19.29
C LEU A 36 -57.79 -35.71 19.55
N ALA A 37 -58.22 -36.09 20.75
CA ALA A 37 -58.58 -37.47 21.09
C ALA A 37 -59.80 -37.96 20.30
N GLU A 38 -60.68 -37.05 19.88
CA GLU A 38 -61.85 -37.29 19.04
C GLU A 38 -61.53 -37.20 17.53
N GLY A 39 -60.26 -36.99 17.15
CA GLY A 39 -59.81 -36.91 15.75
C GLY A 39 -60.26 -35.65 15.00
N ARG A 40 -60.71 -34.62 15.72
CA ARG A 40 -61.24 -33.37 15.14
C ARG A 40 -60.44 -32.15 15.59
N LYS A 41 -60.54 -31.07 14.82
CA LYS A 41 -60.02 -29.75 15.25
C LYS A 41 -60.93 -29.19 16.35
N ALA A 42 -60.32 -28.58 17.36
CA ALA A 42 -61.05 -27.89 18.41
C ALA A 42 -61.79 -26.68 17.82
N THR A 43 -63.06 -26.53 18.20
CA THR A 43 -63.89 -25.38 17.81
C THR A 43 -64.22 -24.54 19.03
N PRO A 44 -64.54 -23.25 18.87
CA PRO A 44 -64.89 -22.39 20.00
C PRO A 44 -66.05 -22.95 20.83
N GLU A 45 -66.97 -23.69 20.21
CA GLU A 45 -68.12 -24.34 20.85
C GLU A 45 -67.73 -25.38 21.91
N ASP A 46 -66.51 -25.93 21.85
CA ASP A 46 -65.98 -26.88 22.83
C ASP A 46 -65.78 -26.28 24.23
N LEU A 47 -65.80 -24.95 24.35
CA LEU A 47 -65.71 -24.25 25.63
C LEU A 47 -67.06 -24.18 26.38
N GLY A 48 -68.18 -24.52 25.75
CA GLY A 48 -69.50 -24.58 26.37
C GLY A 48 -69.87 -23.30 27.13
N ASP A 49 -70.25 -23.43 28.41
CA ASP A 49 -70.69 -22.30 29.25
C ASP A 49 -69.61 -21.21 29.45
N LYS A 50 -68.32 -21.57 29.32
CA LYS A 50 -67.20 -20.61 29.49
C LYS A 50 -67.09 -19.59 28.37
N LEU A 51 -67.75 -19.82 27.23
CA LEU A 51 -67.91 -18.81 26.17
C LEU A 51 -68.75 -17.60 26.62
N HIS A 52 -69.62 -17.78 27.61
CA HIS A 52 -70.57 -16.76 28.09
C HIS A 52 -70.13 -16.12 29.41
N ASP A 53 -69.09 -16.65 30.05
CA ASP A 53 -68.51 -16.10 31.27
C ASP A 53 -67.65 -14.86 30.96
N THR A 54 -68.17 -13.70 31.35
CA THR A 54 -67.49 -12.41 31.15
C THR A 54 -66.18 -12.31 31.93
N GLY A 55 -66.05 -12.97 33.09
CA GLY A 55 -64.83 -13.01 33.89
C GLY A 55 -63.71 -13.78 33.20
N TYR A 56 -64.03 -14.97 32.68
CA TYR A 56 -63.10 -15.80 31.91
C TYR A 56 -62.65 -15.09 30.62
N LEU A 57 -63.56 -14.44 29.89
CA LEU A 57 -63.21 -13.67 28.69
C LEU A 57 -62.34 -12.44 28.97
N ILE A 58 -62.40 -11.85 30.17
CA ILE A 58 -61.49 -10.77 30.59
C ILE A 58 -60.11 -11.34 30.95
N ALA A 59 -60.05 -12.48 31.66
CA ALA A 59 -58.80 -13.16 31.97
C ALA A 59 -58.04 -13.57 30.69
N MET A 60 -58.75 -14.13 29.71
CA MET A 60 -58.19 -14.52 28.41
C MET A 60 -57.71 -13.32 27.59
N GLN A 61 -58.42 -12.20 27.63
CA GLN A 61 -57.97 -10.95 27.02
C GLN A 61 -56.68 -10.42 27.68
N ASN A 62 -56.58 -10.47 29.01
CA ASN A 62 -55.36 -10.09 29.72
C ASN A 62 -54.19 -11.01 29.40
N HIS A 63 -54.48 -12.30 29.14
CA HIS A 63 -53.49 -13.29 28.73
C HIS A 63 -52.91 -12.96 27.35
N VAL A 64 -53.77 -12.67 26.37
CA VAL A 64 -53.34 -12.23 25.03
C VAL A 64 -52.62 -10.88 25.08
N ASN A 65 -53.02 -9.96 25.96
CA ASN A 65 -52.27 -8.71 26.17
C ASN A 65 -50.86 -8.94 26.72
N ARG A 66 -50.61 -10.00 27.51
CA ARG A 66 -49.26 -10.40 27.92
C ARG A 66 -48.46 -10.95 26.75
N TRP A 67 -49.08 -11.80 25.92
CA TRP A 67 -48.46 -12.26 24.66
C TRP A 67 -48.03 -11.08 23.78
N ILE A 68 -48.88 -10.06 23.61
CA ILE A 68 -48.53 -8.86 22.83
C ILE A 68 -47.29 -8.17 23.41
N LYS A 69 -47.22 -7.99 24.74
CA LYS A 69 -46.05 -7.35 25.38
C LYS A 69 -44.77 -8.16 25.20
N ASP A 70 -44.86 -9.48 25.34
CA ASP A 70 -43.73 -10.38 25.19
C ASP A 70 -43.24 -10.41 23.74
N ILE A 71 -44.15 -10.50 22.77
CA ILE A 71 -43.82 -10.42 21.33
C ILE A 71 -43.21 -9.06 20.99
N GLN A 72 -43.80 -7.95 21.46
CA GLN A 72 -43.26 -6.60 21.26
C GLN A 72 -41.85 -6.45 21.84
N LYS A 73 -41.54 -7.12 22.96
CA LYS A 73 -40.20 -7.08 23.57
C LYS A 73 -39.15 -7.70 22.63
N VAL A 74 -39.47 -8.80 21.95
CA VAL A 74 -38.58 -9.42 20.94
C VAL A 74 -38.51 -8.57 19.69
N CYS A 75 -39.65 -8.15 19.14
CA CYS A 75 -39.71 -7.37 17.89
C CYS A 75 -39.02 -5.99 18.00
N ARG A 76 -38.95 -5.41 19.20
CA ARG A 76 -38.27 -4.12 19.44
C ARG A 76 -36.82 -4.29 19.89
N MET A 77 -36.32 -5.51 20.05
CA MET A 77 -34.96 -5.72 20.50
C MET A 77 -33.99 -5.27 19.41
N GLN A 78 -33.10 -4.35 19.75
CA GLN A 78 -32.09 -3.84 18.83
C GLN A 78 -30.73 -3.85 19.52
N ARG A 79 -29.73 -4.34 18.81
CA ARG A 79 -28.32 -4.22 19.20
C ARG A 79 -27.76 -2.92 18.63
N ASP A 80 -26.93 -2.22 19.39
CA ASP A 80 -26.14 -1.11 18.87
C ASP A 80 -25.09 -1.64 17.89
N ALA A 81 -25.18 -1.23 16.62
CA ALA A 81 -24.27 -1.69 15.58
C ALA A 81 -22.90 -1.01 15.63
N SER A 82 -22.75 0.09 16.38
CA SER A 82 -21.48 0.81 16.50
C SER A 82 -20.47 0.12 17.42
N THR A 83 -20.93 -0.86 18.20
CA THR A 83 -20.12 -1.57 19.19
C THR A 83 -19.99 -3.06 18.86
N GLY A 84 -18.91 -3.68 19.35
CA GLY A 84 -18.62 -5.11 19.17
C GLY A 84 -17.99 -5.51 17.84
N SER A 85 -17.99 -6.81 17.55
CA SER A 85 -17.42 -7.43 16.35
C SER A 85 -18.44 -7.64 15.22
N ALA A 86 -17.98 -7.89 13.99
CA ALA A 86 -18.87 -8.22 12.89
C ALA A 86 -19.60 -9.56 13.11
N ALA A 87 -18.96 -10.50 13.81
CA ALA A 87 -19.55 -11.79 14.16
C ALA A 87 -20.76 -11.65 15.10
N GLU A 88 -20.69 -10.78 16.10
CA GLU A 88 -21.81 -10.50 17.01
C GLU A 88 -23.02 -9.92 16.28
N GLU A 89 -22.79 -9.06 15.27
CA GLU A 89 -23.85 -8.50 14.44
C GLU A 89 -24.56 -9.58 13.61
N VAL A 90 -23.78 -10.48 13.00
CA VAL A 90 -24.31 -11.63 12.25
C VAL A 90 -25.09 -12.55 13.18
N ASN A 91 -24.53 -12.90 14.34
CA ASN A 91 -25.16 -13.77 15.33
C ASN A 91 -26.45 -13.17 15.89
N PHE A 92 -26.50 -11.85 16.09
CA PHE A 92 -27.71 -11.16 16.54
C PHE A 92 -28.87 -11.33 15.54
N TRP A 93 -28.64 -11.10 14.25
CA TRP A 93 -29.71 -11.24 13.23
C TRP A 93 -30.13 -12.69 12.99
N VAL A 94 -29.19 -13.64 13.04
CA VAL A 94 -29.51 -15.07 13.00
C VAL A 94 -30.33 -15.49 14.23
N GLY A 95 -29.96 -14.99 15.42
CA GLY A 95 -30.73 -15.16 16.64
C GLY A 95 -32.14 -14.54 16.53
N MET A 96 -32.27 -13.40 15.87
CA MET A 96 -33.54 -12.69 15.73
C MET A 96 -34.47 -13.45 14.77
N GLU A 97 -33.94 -13.99 13.67
CA GLU A 97 -34.68 -14.89 12.78
C GLU A 97 -35.22 -16.09 13.56
N ARG A 98 -34.36 -16.76 14.33
CA ARG A 98 -34.76 -17.91 15.15
C ARG A 98 -35.85 -17.54 16.16
N ALA A 99 -35.73 -16.41 16.83
CA ALA A 99 -36.70 -15.96 17.82
C ALA A 99 -38.06 -15.59 17.19
N ILE A 100 -38.07 -14.88 16.06
CA ILE A 100 -39.30 -14.52 15.34
C ILE A 100 -39.97 -15.77 14.76
N SER A 101 -39.22 -16.66 14.11
CA SER A 101 -39.75 -17.93 13.60
C SER A 101 -40.33 -18.80 14.72
N HIS A 102 -39.68 -18.84 15.89
CA HIS A 102 -40.21 -19.56 17.05
C HIS A 102 -41.54 -18.98 17.56
N VAL A 103 -41.67 -17.66 17.60
CA VAL A 103 -42.95 -16.99 17.95
C VAL A 103 -44.02 -17.28 16.89
N GLU A 104 -43.68 -17.24 15.61
CA GLU A 104 -44.61 -17.58 14.52
C GLU A 104 -45.07 -19.05 14.59
N GLU A 105 -44.18 -19.98 14.94
CA GLU A 105 -44.52 -21.39 15.16
C GLU A 105 -45.45 -21.58 16.37
N GLN A 106 -45.17 -20.90 17.48
CA GLN A 106 -46.04 -20.96 18.66
C GLN A 106 -47.45 -20.41 18.37
N LEU A 107 -47.56 -19.36 17.55
CA LEU A 107 -48.86 -18.81 17.16
C LEU A 107 -49.65 -19.70 16.18
N LYS A 108 -48.99 -20.61 15.47
CA LYS A 108 -49.62 -21.63 14.61
C LYS A 108 -50.06 -22.88 15.38
N THR A 109 -49.81 -22.95 16.69
CA THR A 109 -50.28 -24.08 17.51
C THR A 109 -51.81 -24.08 17.61
N PRO A 110 -52.46 -25.26 17.63
CA PRO A 110 -53.92 -25.35 17.69
C PRO A 110 -54.48 -24.68 18.96
N GLU A 111 -53.73 -24.67 20.06
CA GLU A 111 -54.08 -23.98 21.28
C GLU A 111 -54.09 -22.45 21.11
N ALA A 112 -53.06 -21.89 20.46
CA ALA A 112 -52.99 -20.45 20.19
C ALA A 112 -54.07 -20.03 19.16
N GLU A 113 -54.28 -20.80 18.10
CA GLU A 113 -55.35 -20.54 17.13
C GLU A 113 -56.73 -20.54 17.79
N LEU A 114 -57.00 -21.49 18.69
CA LEU A 114 -58.26 -21.57 19.43
C LEU A 114 -58.45 -20.34 20.33
N THR A 115 -57.41 -19.92 21.07
CA THR A 115 -57.50 -18.70 21.92
C THR A 115 -57.91 -17.46 21.12
N LEU A 116 -57.32 -17.28 19.93
CA LEU A 116 -57.60 -16.14 19.06
C LEU A 116 -58.99 -16.24 18.42
N GLN A 117 -59.42 -17.44 18.02
CA GLN A 117 -60.76 -17.67 17.46
C GLN A 117 -61.88 -17.40 18.49
N VAL A 118 -61.70 -17.81 19.74
CA VAL A 118 -62.68 -17.58 20.82
C VAL A 118 -62.83 -16.08 21.12
N LEU A 119 -61.71 -15.33 21.13
CA LEU A 119 -61.76 -13.86 21.28
C LEU A 119 -62.40 -13.16 20.08
N LYS A 120 -62.25 -13.70 18.86
CA LYS A 120 -62.87 -13.16 17.64
C LYS A 120 -64.39 -13.35 17.63
N GLN A 121 -64.88 -14.50 18.10
CA GLN A 121 -66.31 -14.84 18.08
C GLN A 121 -67.14 -14.11 19.15
N THR A 122 -66.52 -13.76 20.29
CA THR A 122 -67.20 -13.13 21.44
C THR A 122 -67.43 -11.60 21.30
N ARG A 123 -67.45 -11.08 20.06
CA ARG A 123 -67.55 -9.63 19.72
C ARG A 123 -66.46 -8.73 20.36
N LYS A 124 -65.42 -9.28 20.98
CA LYS A 124 -64.21 -8.54 21.40
C LYS A 124 -63.23 -8.35 20.22
N VAL A 125 -63.75 -7.91 19.07
CA VAL A 125 -63.01 -7.70 17.82
C VAL A 125 -61.81 -6.76 18.00
N PHE A 126 -61.90 -5.83 18.95
CA PHE A 126 -60.84 -4.88 19.25
C PHE A 126 -59.55 -5.57 19.74
N ALA A 127 -59.64 -6.65 20.52
CA ALA A 127 -58.49 -7.39 21.05
C ALA A 127 -57.76 -8.21 19.98
N THR A 128 -58.50 -8.77 19.01
CA THR A 128 -57.91 -9.50 17.88
C THR A 128 -57.34 -8.56 16.81
N MET A 129 -57.98 -7.41 16.57
CA MET A 129 -57.41 -6.37 15.69
C MET A 129 -56.13 -5.77 16.28
N THR A 130 -56.11 -5.47 17.58
CA THR A 130 -54.89 -4.99 18.27
C THR A 130 -53.82 -6.06 18.32
N PHE A 131 -54.14 -7.35 18.44
CA PHE A 131 -53.12 -8.41 18.33
C PHE A 131 -52.43 -8.42 16.95
N GLU A 132 -53.20 -8.36 15.86
CA GLU A 132 -52.64 -8.38 14.50
C GLU A 132 -51.92 -7.09 14.10
N GLN A 133 -52.35 -5.93 14.61
CA GLN A 133 -51.75 -4.62 14.28
C GLN A 133 -50.66 -4.18 15.28
N ASP A 134 -50.82 -4.42 16.58
CA ASP A 134 -49.91 -3.91 17.63
C ASP A 134 -48.74 -4.85 17.94
N ALA A 135 -48.83 -6.15 17.64
CA ALA A 135 -47.72 -7.07 17.94
C ALA A 135 -46.45 -6.73 17.14
N GLY A 136 -46.56 -6.04 16.00
CA GLY A 136 -45.42 -5.68 15.15
C GLY A 136 -44.70 -6.88 14.52
N LEU A 137 -45.20 -8.10 14.73
CA LEU A 137 -44.55 -9.35 14.32
C LEU A 137 -44.36 -9.43 12.81
N LYS A 138 -45.37 -9.04 12.01
CA LYS A 138 -45.26 -9.02 10.54
C LYS A 138 -44.15 -8.06 10.07
N GLN A 139 -44.10 -6.85 10.62
CA GLN A 139 -43.05 -5.88 10.29
C GLN A 139 -41.66 -6.38 10.71
N ALA A 140 -41.56 -7.01 11.89
CA ALA A 140 -40.31 -7.60 12.36
C ALA A 140 -39.88 -8.80 11.49
N SER A 141 -40.82 -9.64 11.05
CA SER A 141 -40.58 -10.77 10.15
C SER A 141 -40.12 -10.29 8.77
N ASP A 142 -40.77 -9.27 8.20
CA ASP A 142 -40.37 -8.66 6.93
C ASP A 142 -38.98 -8.01 7.00
N THR A 143 -38.66 -7.32 8.11
CA THR A 143 -37.33 -6.73 8.34
C THR A 143 -36.27 -7.81 8.45
N VAL A 144 -36.49 -8.84 9.26
CA VAL A 144 -35.53 -9.94 9.38
C VAL A 144 -35.36 -10.69 8.07
N ALA A 145 -36.43 -10.99 7.34
CA ALA A 145 -36.36 -11.63 6.03
C ALA A 145 -35.52 -10.79 5.03
N SER A 146 -35.72 -9.46 5.02
CA SER A 146 -34.93 -8.55 4.18
C SER A 146 -33.46 -8.50 4.59
N VAL A 147 -33.17 -8.41 5.90
CA VAL A 147 -31.80 -8.38 6.43
C VAL A 147 -31.10 -9.72 6.21
N ASN A 148 -31.82 -10.84 6.25
CA ASN A 148 -31.24 -12.16 6.07
C ASN A 148 -30.73 -12.41 4.65
N ILE A 149 -31.20 -11.65 3.65
CA ILE A 149 -30.58 -11.63 2.31
C ILE A 149 -29.09 -11.27 2.40
N LEU A 150 -28.73 -10.39 3.33
CA LEU A 150 -27.36 -9.96 3.59
C LEU A 150 -26.67 -10.80 4.68
N ILE A 151 -27.34 -11.19 5.75
CA ILE A 151 -26.67 -11.81 6.90
C ILE A 151 -26.52 -13.33 6.76
N ARG A 152 -27.40 -14.01 6.01
CA ARG A 152 -27.30 -15.45 5.80
C ARG A 152 -25.98 -15.82 5.13
N ASP A 153 -25.30 -16.80 5.71
CA ASP A 153 -24.00 -17.31 5.25
C ASP A 153 -22.94 -16.20 5.09
N PHE A 154 -22.93 -15.21 6.00
CA PHE A 154 -21.94 -14.13 5.94
C PHE A 154 -20.54 -14.67 6.29
N PRO A 155 -19.50 -14.47 5.44
CA PRO A 155 -18.19 -15.10 5.60
C PRO A 155 -17.28 -14.38 6.63
N VAL A 156 -17.76 -14.11 7.85
CA VAL A 156 -16.92 -13.50 8.92
C VAL A 156 -15.84 -14.49 9.37
N ASN A 157 -16.15 -15.79 9.36
CA ASN A 157 -15.25 -16.84 9.83
C ASN A 157 -13.98 -16.96 8.97
N ASP A 158 -14.07 -16.65 7.68
CA ASP A 158 -12.91 -16.63 6.77
C ASP A 158 -11.87 -15.60 7.23
N LEU A 159 -12.33 -14.46 7.76
CA LEU A 159 -11.48 -13.40 8.29
C LEU A 159 -10.95 -13.75 9.68
N LEU A 160 -11.80 -14.25 10.57
CA LEU A 160 -11.42 -14.60 11.95
C LEU A 160 -10.51 -15.84 12.03
N GLY A 161 -10.66 -16.78 11.08
CA GLY A 161 -9.88 -18.01 10.99
C GLY A 161 -8.61 -17.90 10.15
N ALA A 162 -8.35 -16.76 9.51
CA ALA A 162 -7.18 -16.59 8.66
C ALA A 162 -5.86 -16.66 9.47
N THR A 163 -4.92 -17.43 8.95
CA THR A 163 -3.58 -17.66 9.54
C THR A 163 -2.45 -16.97 8.79
N SER A 164 -2.74 -16.44 7.60
CA SER A 164 -1.79 -15.73 6.75
C SER A 164 -2.37 -14.45 6.17
N VAL A 165 -1.50 -13.52 5.77
CA VAL A 165 -1.92 -12.25 5.15
C VAL A 165 -2.61 -12.48 3.80
N GLU A 166 -2.22 -13.54 3.07
CA GLU A 166 -2.89 -13.95 1.84
C GLU A 166 -4.33 -14.41 2.09
N GLN A 167 -4.55 -15.23 3.12
CA GLN A 167 -5.89 -15.66 3.53
C GLN A 167 -6.74 -14.46 3.99
N LEU A 168 -6.16 -13.51 4.73
CA LEU A 168 -6.84 -12.26 5.08
C LEU A 168 -7.24 -11.46 3.84
N THR A 169 -6.36 -11.38 2.83
CA THR A 169 -6.64 -10.67 1.58
C THR A 169 -7.79 -11.33 0.81
N GLN A 170 -7.81 -12.66 0.76
CA GLN A 170 -8.92 -13.40 0.15
C GLN A 170 -10.22 -13.23 0.95
N ALA A 171 -10.17 -13.30 2.27
CA ALA A 171 -11.33 -13.10 3.15
C ALA A 171 -11.92 -11.70 3.00
N VAL A 172 -11.09 -10.66 2.86
CA VAL A 172 -11.57 -9.30 2.55
C VAL A 172 -12.33 -9.29 1.22
N ARG A 173 -11.81 -9.92 0.17
CA ARG A 173 -12.50 -10.00 -1.14
C ARG A 173 -13.83 -10.75 -1.03
N THR A 174 -13.88 -11.89 -0.33
CA THR A 174 -15.12 -12.67 -0.18
C THR A 174 -16.18 -11.92 0.62
N VAL A 175 -15.78 -11.25 1.71
CA VAL A 175 -16.66 -10.42 2.53
C VAL A 175 -17.23 -9.25 1.74
N PHE A 176 -16.40 -8.47 1.03
CA PHE A 176 -16.90 -7.34 0.22
C PHE A 176 -17.74 -7.78 -0.97
N MET A 177 -17.44 -8.94 -1.57
CA MET A 177 -18.29 -9.54 -2.60
C MET A 177 -19.67 -9.91 -2.04
N HIS A 178 -19.74 -10.45 -0.83
CA HIS A 178 -20.99 -10.77 -0.14
C HIS A 178 -21.78 -9.51 0.25
N LEU A 179 -21.10 -8.46 0.71
CA LEU A 179 -21.70 -7.15 1.02
C LEU A 179 -22.43 -6.52 -0.18
N ARG A 180 -22.16 -6.94 -1.42
CA ARG A 180 -22.94 -6.50 -2.60
C ARG A 180 -24.41 -6.94 -2.55
N LYS A 181 -24.75 -7.96 -1.77
CA LYS A 181 -26.14 -8.37 -1.49
C LYS A 181 -26.95 -7.28 -0.77
N LEU A 182 -26.30 -6.28 -0.18
CA LEU A 182 -26.95 -5.09 0.40
C LEU A 182 -27.90 -4.39 -0.59
N LYS A 183 -27.64 -4.49 -1.90
CA LYS A 183 -28.54 -3.96 -2.95
C LYS A 183 -29.96 -4.51 -2.87
N ASN A 184 -30.12 -5.74 -2.36
CA ASN A 184 -31.39 -6.46 -2.27
C ASN A 184 -31.98 -6.40 -0.84
N ALA A 185 -31.15 -6.20 0.18
CA ALA A 185 -31.56 -6.01 1.57
C ALA A 185 -32.05 -4.57 1.82
N THR A 186 -33.24 -4.24 1.32
CA THR A 186 -33.81 -2.88 1.33
C THR A 186 -34.08 -2.34 2.73
N GLN A 187 -34.35 -3.21 3.71
CA GLN A 187 -34.67 -2.81 5.09
C GLN A 187 -33.45 -2.78 6.01
N TYR A 188 -32.26 -3.15 5.51
CA TYR A 188 -31.02 -3.01 6.29
C TYR A 188 -30.51 -1.56 6.21
N PRO A 189 -30.40 -0.83 7.35
CA PRO A 189 -30.06 0.58 7.33
C PRO A 189 -28.64 0.83 6.80
N LEU A 190 -28.50 1.85 5.94
CA LEU A 190 -27.20 2.18 5.34
C LEU A 190 -26.16 2.64 6.37
N SER A 191 -26.60 3.27 7.47
CA SER A 191 -25.72 3.60 8.61
C SER A 191 -25.18 2.35 9.29
N ARG A 192 -26.02 1.33 9.48
CA ARG A 192 -25.64 0.03 10.06
C ARG A 192 -24.66 -0.72 9.17
N ALA A 193 -24.76 -0.56 7.85
CA ALA A 193 -23.79 -1.10 6.90
C ALA A 193 -22.40 -0.47 7.03
N TYR A 194 -22.31 0.83 7.32
CA TYR A 194 -21.02 1.48 7.62
C TYR A 194 -20.41 0.88 8.89
N HIS A 195 -21.16 0.84 9.99
CA HIS A 195 -20.66 0.28 11.24
C HIS A 195 -20.23 -1.19 11.11
N LEU A 196 -20.91 -2.00 10.29
CA LEU A 196 -20.48 -3.36 9.99
C LEU A 196 -19.09 -3.39 9.31
N VAL A 197 -18.82 -2.49 8.37
CA VAL A 197 -17.49 -2.37 7.74
C VAL A 197 -16.44 -1.83 8.72
N GLU A 198 -16.83 -0.96 9.65
CA GLU A 198 -15.94 -0.50 10.74
C GLU A 198 -15.60 -1.65 11.70
N ALA A 199 -16.57 -2.51 12.04
CA ALA A 199 -16.35 -3.71 12.83
C ALA A 199 -15.45 -4.72 12.09
N LEU A 200 -15.65 -4.93 10.78
CA LEU A 200 -14.76 -5.74 9.95
C LEU A 200 -13.32 -5.20 9.92
N SER A 201 -13.17 -3.87 9.92
CA SER A 201 -11.87 -3.20 9.99
C SER A 201 -11.17 -3.43 11.34
N ARG A 202 -11.92 -3.44 12.44
CA ARG A 202 -11.42 -3.81 13.77
C ARG A 202 -11.02 -5.28 13.84
N ASP A 203 -11.87 -6.19 13.34
CA ASP A 203 -11.58 -7.63 13.30
C ASP A 203 -10.34 -7.91 12.43
N LEU A 204 -10.21 -7.22 11.28
CA LEU A 204 -9.04 -7.30 10.41
C LEU A 204 -7.77 -6.85 11.13
N SER A 205 -7.83 -5.72 11.84
CA SER A 205 -6.71 -5.16 12.61
C SER A 205 -6.22 -6.18 13.66
N GLN A 206 -7.14 -6.72 14.47
CA GLN A 206 -6.81 -7.70 15.52
C GLN A 206 -6.20 -8.98 14.93
N ARG A 207 -6.75 -9.50 13.83
CA ARG A 207 -6.23 -10.72 13.19
C ARG A 207 -4.90 -10.47 12.51
N LEU A 208 -4.72 -9.34 11.83
CA LEU A 208 -3.44 -8.96 11.22
C LEU A 208 -2.33 -8.84 12.27
N VAL A 209 -2.60 -8.19 13.41
CA VAL A 209 -1.63 -8.12 14.53
C VAL A 209 -1.30 -9.51 15.07
N THR A 210 -2.30 -10.39 15.21
CA THR A 210 -2.10 -11.77 15.69
C THR A 210 -1.25 -12.61 14.73
N VAL A 211 -1.45 -12.46 13.42
CA VAL A 211 -0.68 -13.17 12.37
C VAL A 211 0.76 -12.66 12.33
N LEU A 212 0.95 -11.34 12.43
CA LEU A 212 2.28 -10.73 12.33
C LEU A 212 3.11 -10.87 13.62
N SER A 213 2.47 -10.89 14.80
CA SER A 213 3.18 -11.01 16.09
C SER A 213 3.88 -12.36 16.23
N GLN A 214 3.33 -13.42 15.65
CA GLN A 214 3.94 -14.76 15.61
C GLN A 214 5.27 -14.80 14.83
N GLN A 215 5.50 -13.85 13.92
CA GLN A 215 6.67 -13.85 13.04
C GLN A 215 7.87 -13.08 13.60
N HIS A 216 7.71 -12.35 14.73
CA HIS A 216 8.77 -11.54 15.34
C HIS A 216 9.58 -10.72 14.32
N LEU A 217 8.90 -9.79 13.61
CA LEU A 217 9.38 -9.11 12.40
C LEU A 217 10.80 -8.49 12.47
N LEU A 218 11.29 -8.08 13.64
CA LEU A 218 12.63 -7.50 13.82
C LEU A 218 13.75 -8.54 13.99
N LEU A 219 13.42 -9.79 14.31
CA LEU A 219 14.40 -10.88 14.39
C LEU A 219 14.70 -11.48 13.01
N LEU A 220 13.78 -11.34 12.06
CA LEU A 220 13.91 -11.86 10.71
C LEU A 220 15.06 -11.20 9.93
N SER A 221 15.54 -11.88 8.90
CA SER A 221 16.37 -11.26 7.87
C SER A 221 15.57 -10.19 7.10
N TYR A 222 16.26 -9.29 6.41
CA TYR A 222 15.58 -8.23 5.64
C TYR A 222 14.71 -8.80 4.51
N GLU A 223 15.17 -9.84 3.84
CA GLU A 223 14.44 -10.48 2.72
C GLU A 223 13.14 -11.14 3.21
N GLU A 224 13.22 -11.91 4.30
CA GLU A 224 12.05 -12.53 4.94
C GLU A 224 11.06 -11.47 5.45
N PHE A 225 11.56 -10.36 6.00
CA PHE A 225 10.73 -9.25 6.44
C PHE A 225 10.03 -8.52 5.28
N GLU A 226 10.72 -8.27 4.17
CA GLU A 226 10.11 -7.68 2.98
C GLU A 226 9.04 -8.62 2.39
N HIS A 227 9.28 -9.92 2.37
CA HIS A 227 8.28 -10.91 1.95
C HIS A 227 7.06 -10.93 2.88
N ALA A 228 7.30 -11.04 4.20
CA ALA A 228 6.25 -11.08 5.22
C ALA A 228 5.39 -9.81 5.22
N THR A 229 6.01 -8.62 5.16
CA THR A 229 5.27 -7.36 5.14
C THR A 229 4.71 -7.03 3.77
N GLY A 230 5.31 -7.51 2.67
CA GLY A 230 4.89 -7.22 1.29
C GLY A 230 3.42 -7.56 1.05
N GLY A 231 2.97 -8.71 1.57
CA GLY A 231 1.55 -9.11 1.53
C GLY A 231 0.62 -8.12 2.21
N CYS A 232 1.06 -7.41 3.27
CA CYS A 232 0.23 -6.41 3.94
C CYS A 232 -0.08 -5.21 3.02
N SER A 233 0.84 -4.84 2.12
CA SER A 233 0.56 -3.76 1.16
C SER A 233 -0.50 -4.15 0.14
N GLU A 234 -0.52 -5.41 -0.30
CA GLU A 234 -1.59 -5.91 -1.16
C GLU A 234 -2.93 -5.97 -0.41
N LEU A 235 -2.91 -6.42 0.86
CA LEU A 235 -4.09 -6.45 1.72
C LEU A 235 -4.72 -5.06 1.86
N PHE A 236 -3.94 -4.04 2.24
CA PHE A 236 -4.44 -2.68 2.41
C PHE A 236 -4.93 -2.06 1.10
N ARG A 237 -4.21 -2.30 -0.02
CA ARG A 237 -4.68 -1.85 -1.34
C ARG A 237 -6.02 -2.51 -1.72
N THR A 238 -6.13 -3.81 -1.50
CA THR A 238 -7.37 -4.56 -1.77
C THR A 238 -8.52 -4.03 -0.91
N TRP A 239 -8.27 -3.75 0.37
CA TRP A 239 -9.26 -3.12 1.25
C TRP A 239 -9.70 -1.74 0.73
N ASP A 240 -8.77 -0.86 0.37
CA ASP A 240 -9.08 0.49 -0.11
C ASP A 240 -9.92 0.47 -1.39
N GLU A 241 -9.58 -0.42 -2.34
CA GLU A 241 -10.34 -0.62 -3.58
C GLU A 241 -11.77 -1.11 -3.30
N GLU A 242 -11.93 -2.15 -2.47
CA GLU A 242 -13.24 -2.70 -2.14
C GLU A 242 -14.08 -1.75 -1.28
N ALA A 243 -13.47 -1.06 -0.31
CA ALA A 243 -14.13 -0.06 0.51
C ALA A 243 -14.60 1.14 -0.32
N ARG A 244 -13.84 1.53 -1.37
CA ARG A 244 -14.26 2.55 -2.32
C ARG A 244 -15.48 2.09 -3.11
N GLN A 245 -15.46 0.88 -3.67
CA GLN A 245 -16.60 0.31 -4.41
C GLN A 245 -17.85 0.19 -3.50
N PHE A 246 -17.65 -0.20 -2.24
CA PHE A 246 -18.72 -0.25 -1.24
C PHE A 246 -19.34 1.13 -0.99
N LYS A 247 -18.52 2.18 -0.79
CA LYS A 247 -19.01 3.56 -0.60
C LYS A 247 -19.82 4.06 -1.80
N GLU A 248 -19.37 3.76 -3.02
CA GLU A 248 -20.10 4.08 -4.25
C GLU A 248 -21.44 3.34 -4.30
N MET A 249 -21.45 2.04 -4.00
CA MET A 249 -22.67 1.23 -3.94
C MET A 249 -23.68 1.74 -2.91
N VAL A 250 -23.24 2.09 -1.70
CA VAL A 250 -24.12 2.65 -0.66
C VAL A 250 -24.67 4.01 -1.08
N ARG A 251 -23.87 4.86 -1.74
CA ARG A 251 -24.34 6.16 -2.26
C ARG A 251 -25.45 5.97 -3.30
N ASP A 252 -25.33 4.99 -4.17
CA ASP A 252 -26.37 4.70 -5.16
C ASP A 252 -27.64 4.12 -4.52
N GLN A 253 -27.49 3.31 -3.46
CA GLN A 253 -28.63 2.83 -2.68
C GLN A 253 -29.34 3.96 -1.93
N ALA A 254 -28.60 4.90 -1.35
CA ALA A 254 -29.17 6.08 -0.69
C ALA A 254 -30.02 6.92 -1.66
N LYS A 255 -29.56 7.09 -2.91
CA LYS A 255 -30.35 7.77 -3.96
C LYS A 255 -31.64 7.02 -4.29
N LYS A 256 -31.61 5.69 -4.35
CA LYS A 256 -32.78 4.85 -4.67
C LYS A 256 -33.81 4.76 -3.55
N ARG A 257 -33.34 4.74 -2.28
CA ARG A 257 -34.19 4.60 -1.08
C ARG A 257 -34.76 5.94 -0.57
N GLY A 258 -34.28 7.07 -1.08
CA GLY A 258 -34.73 8.42 -0.70
C GLY A 258 -33.95 9.03 0.46
N LEU A 259 -34.21 10.32 0.76
CA LEU A 259 -33.42 11.16 1.67
C LEU A 259 -33.48 10.77 3.18
N SER A 260 -34.29 9.80 3.57
CA SER A 260 -34.50 9.43 4.99
C SER A 260 -33.33 8.65 5.60
N GLU A 261 -32.52 7.95 4.79
CA GLU A 261 -31.35 7.20 5.25
C GLU A 261 -30.07 7.86 4.71
N ARG A 262 -29.48 8.75 5.51
CA ARG A 262 -28.17 9.32 5.16
C ARG A 262 -27.07 8.41 5.72
N PRO A 263 -26.18 7.86 4.87
CA PRO A 263 -25.00 7.18 5.37
C PRO A 263 -24.10 8.17 6.12
N PRO A 264 -23.29 7.69 7.09
CA PRO A 264 -22.27 8.50 7.74
C PRO A 264 -21.37 9.20 6.72
N ALA A 265 -20.93 10.42 7.04
CA ALA A 265 -20.09 11.21 6.13
C ALA A 265 -18.70 10.59 5.92
N LYS A 266 -18.22 9.80 6.88
CA LYS A 266 -16.91 9.14 6.86
C LYS A 266 -17.02 7.72 7.40
N LEU A 267 -16.19 6.84 6.85
CA LEU A 267 -15.97 5.49 7.33
C LEU A 267 -14.70 5.52 8.19
N VAL A 268 -14.79 5.13 9.46
CA VAL A 268 -13.66 5.10 10.38
C VAL A 268 -13.05 3.69 10.37
N CYS A 269 -11.82 3.60 9.90
CA CYS A 269 -11.12 2.33 9.79
C CYS A 269 -10.00 2.21 10.82
N GLU A 270 -10.11 1.28 11.77
CA GLU A 270 -9.08 1.07 12.80
C GLU A 270 -7.78 0.46 12.25
N HIS A 271 -7.86 -0.36 11.19
CA HIS A 271 -6.65 -0.94 10.58
C HIS A 271 -5.68 0.11 10.01
N LEU A 272 -6.11 1.36 9.80
CA LEU A 272 -5.24 2.44 9.33
C LEU A 272 -4.08 2.70 10.29
N MET A 273 -4.31 2.57 11.61
CA MET A 273 -3.25 2.71 12.61
C MET A 273 -2.18 1.61 12.45
N VAL A 274 -2.61 0.36 12.18
CA VAL A 274 -1.70 -0.75 11.88
C VAL A 274 -0.97 -0.53 10.55
N GLN A 275 -1.66 0.01 9.55
CA GLN A 275 -1.09 0.31 8.24
C GLN A 275 0.03 1.34 8.33
N GLU A 276 -0.23 2.48 8.98
CA GLU A 276 0.77 3.53 9.21
C GLU A 276 1.98 2.94 9.92
N ARG A 277 1.73 2.14 10.97
CA ARG A 277 2.78 1.43 11.70
C ARG A 277 3.62 0.52 10.81
N ILE A 278 3.02 -0.35 10.00
CA ILE A 278 3.75 -1.25 9.11
C ILE A 278 4.57 -0.47 8.07
N VAL A 279 4.03 0.63 7.56
CA VAL A 279 4.74 1.50 6.60
C VAL A 279 5.98 2.13 7.25
N GLU A 280 5.85 2.66 8.47
CA GLU A 280 6.99 3.17 9.24
C GLU A 280 8.06 2.10 9.46
N LEU A 281 7.65 0.88 9.82
CA LEU A 281 8.58 -0.24 10.02
C LEU A 281 9.30 -0.65 8.75
N ARG A 282 8.60 -0.67 7.61
CA ARG A 282 9.23 -0.99 6.33
C ARG A 282 10.24 0.09 5.95
N GLN A 283 9.88 1.37 6.10
CA GLN A 283 10.80 2.47 5.87
C GLN A 283 12.04 2.37 6.78
N PHE A 284 11.82 2.10 8.06
CA PHE A 284 12.89 1.91 9.04
C PHE A 284 13.83 0.76 8.66
N ARG A 285 13.30 -0.43 8.39
CA ARG A 285 14.08 -1.62 8.01
C ARG A 285 14.85 -1.42 6.71
N ARG A 286 14.23 -0.77 5.71
CA ARG A 286 14.90 -0.42 4.45
C ARG A 286 16.05 0.56 4.68
N GLN A 287 15.87 1.57 5.52
CA GLN A 287 16.92 2.52 5.87
C GLN A 287 18.07 1.86 6.65
N HIS A 288 17.74 0.96 7.59
CA HIS A 288 18.73 0.20 8.36
C HIS A 288 19.52 -0.77 7.45
N HIS A 289 18.83 -1.53 6.59
CA HIS A 289 19.48 -2.45 5.65
C HIS A 289 20.39 -1.71 4.69
N ARG A 290 19.92 -0.61 4.08
CA ARG A 290 20.75 0.24 3.22
C ARG A 290 21.97 0.77 3.98
N LEU A 291 21.81 1.22 5.23
CA LEU A 291 22.95 1.68 6.03
C LEU A 291 23.95 0.56 6.29
N LYS A 292 23.50 -0.66 6.61
CA LYS A 292 24.37 -1.83 6.79
C LYS A 292 25.12 -2.19 5.50
N GLU A 293 24.44 -2.23 4.36
CA GLU A 293 25.07 -2.49 3.07
C GLU A 293 26.13 -1.43 2.74
N VAL A 294 25.79 -0.16 2.92
CA VAL A 294 26.69 0.94 2.58
C VAL A 294 27.88 0.97 3.52
N LEU A 295 27.68 0.75 4.82
CA LEU A 295 28.78 0.60 5.77
C LEU A 295 29.67 -0.58 5.40
N SER A 296 29.11 -1.72 4.98
CA SER A 296 29.93 -2.85 4.55
C SER A 296 30.77 -2.54 3.31
N ARG A 297 30.24 -1.76 2.35
CA ARG A 297 30.98 -1.36 1.14
C ARG A 297 32.05 -0.30 1.40
N VAL A 298 31.74 0.72 2.21
CA VAL A 298 32.65 1.83 2.53
C VAL A 298 33.78 1.38 3.46
N LEU A 299 33.49 0.47 4.39
CA LEU A 299 34.39 0.05 5.45
C LEU A 299 35.09 -1.30 5.18
N ALA A 300 34.86 -1.93 4.02
CA ALA A 300 35.59 -3.15 3.63
C ALA A 300 37.05 -2.87 3.23
N GLU A 301 37.41 -1.61 2.94
CA GLU A 301 38.75 -1.23 2.49
C GLU A 301 39.73 -0.93 3.65
N ASP A 302 39.28 -0.65 4.88
CA ASP A 302 40.13 -0.26 6.02
C ASP A 302 40.03 -1.24 7.22
N ALA A 303 40.97 -2.18 7.30
CA ALA A 303 40.90 -3.38 8.14
C ALA A 303 41.12 -3.21 9.68
N GLY A 304 40.83 -2.06 10.31
CA GLY A 304 41.18 -1.86 11.74
C GLY A 304 40.23 -1.02 12.60
N GLY A 305 39.75 0.12 12.10
CA GLY A 305 38.87 1.04 12.84
C GLY A 305 37.37 0.79 12.61
N ASP A 306 37.04 -0.22 11.82
CA ASP A 306 35.78 -0.28 11.06
C ASP A 306 34.78 -1.29 11.61
N LEU A 307 35.26 -2.23 12.44
CA LEU A 307 34.40 -3.11 13.22
C LEU A 307 33.60 -2.38 14.30
N THR A 308 34.06 -1.22 14.80
CA THR A 308 33.36 -0.51 15.88
C THR A 308 32.07 0.14 15.39
N ALA A 309 32.09 0.83 14.25
CA ALA A 309 30.89 1.42 13.66
C ALA A 309 29.85 0.36 13.26
N GLN A 310 30.29 -0.77 12.69
CA GLN A 310 29.40 -1.88 12.35
C GLN A 310 28.79 -2.53 13.62
N LYS A 311 29.60 -2.72 14.67
CA LYS A 311 29.13 -3.22 15.97
C LYS A 311 28.19 -2.25 16.67
N GLU A 312 28.44 -0.94 16.58
CA GLU A 312 27.55 0.08 17.13
C GLU A 312 26.17 0.05 16.47
N VAL A 313 26.12 -0.06 15.13
CA VAL A 313 24.86 -0.21 14.37
C VAL A 313 24.13 -1.50 14.71
N ALA A 314 24.85 -2.63 14.85
CA ALA A 314 24.26 -3.90 15.25
C ALA A 314 23.68 -3.81 16.68
N SER A 315 24.45 -3.28 17.63
CA SER A 315 24.01 -3.10 19.02
C SER A 315 22.84 -2.12 19.16
N ALA A 316 22.74 -1.12 18.27
CA ALA A 316 21.61 -0.20 18.23
C ALA A 316 20.34 -0.93 17.76
N TYR A 317 20.48 -1.86 16.82
CA TYR A 317 19.36 -2.67 16.33
C TYR A 317 18.88 -3.69 17.38
N GLU A 318 19.78 -4.30 18.16
CA GLU A 318 19.44 -5.22 19.24
C GLU A 318 18.51 -4.60 20.29
N LEU A 319 18.65 -3.30 20.58
CA LEU A 319 17.74 -2.60 21.50
C LEU A 319 16.29 -2.64 21.01
N LEU A 320 16.09 -2.53 19.69
CA LEU A 320 14.75 -2.55 19.08
C LEU A 320 14.15 -3.95 19.05
N GLN A 321 14.96 -5.01 19.02
CA GLN A 321 14.48 -6.40 19.00
C GLN A 321 13.73 -6.78 20.28
N SER A 322 14.01 -6.09 21.39
CA SER A 322 13.37 -6.34 22.69
C SER A 322 11.97 -5.73 22.83
N VAL A 323 11.57 -4.85 21.91
CA VAL A 323 10.30 -4.12 21.98
C VAL A 323 9.25 -4.80 21.09
N ASP A 324 8.04 -4.98 21.61
CA ASP A 324 6.92 -5.39 20.78
C ASP A 324 6.49 -4.23 19.88
N VAL A 325 6.74 -4.41 18.59
CA VAL A 325 6.56 -3.38 17.58
C VAL A 325 5.11 -3.23 17.15
N LEU A 326 4.31 -4.28 17.34
CA LEU A 326 2.92 -4.35 16.90
C LEU A 326 1.93 -4.00 18.02
N ASP A 327 2.43 -3.68 19.22
CA ASP A 327 1.62 -3.12 20.29
C ASP A 327 1.24 -1.66 19.97
N LEU A 328 -0.01 -1.47 19.54
CA LEU A 328 -0.60 -0.16 19.24
C LEU A 328 -1.20 0.53 20.46
N THR A 329 -1.08 -0.05 21.66
CA THR A 329 -1.49 0.66 22.88
C THR A 329 -0.60 1.88 23.09
N ARG A 330 -1.11 2.85 23.88
CA ARG A 330 -0.34 4.05 24.21
C ARG A 330 1.03 3.72 24.84
N ALA A 331 1.09 2.69 25.68
CA ALA A 331 2.34 2.24 26.28
C ALA A 331 3.31 1.65 25.24
N GLY A 332 2.79 0.86 24.29
CA GLY A 332 3.58 0.32 23.17
C GLY A 332 4.12 1.40 22.23
N GLN A 333 3.31 2.43 21.94
CA GLN A 333 3.73 3.60 21.16
C GLN A 333 4.86 4.36 21.85
N GLU A 334 4.71 4.69 23.13
CA GLU A 334 5.74 5.36 23.94
C GLU A 334 7.04 4.53 23.98
N ALA A 335 6.94 3.20 24.16
CA ALA A 335 8.08 2.29 24.17
C ALA A 335 8.81 2.25 22.82
N TRP A 336 8.08 2.21 21.70
CA TRP A 336 8.66 2.26 20.37
C TRP A 336 9.34 3.58 20.07
N GLU A 337 8.69 4.71 20.38
CA GLU A 337 9.27 6.03 20.15
C GLU A 337 10.56 6.20 20.95
N ALA A 338 10.59 5.73 22.21
CA ALA A 338 11.79 5.73 23.03
C ALA A 338 12.90 4.85 22.43
N ALA A 339 12.59 3.64 21.97
CA ALA A 339 13.56 2.75 21.35
C ALA A 339 14.08 3.29 20.00
N ARG A 340 13.20 3.88 19.20
CA ARG A 340 13.54 4.53 17.93
C ARG A 340 14.46 5.73 18.16
N LYS A 341 14.15 6.57 19.15
CA LYS A 341 15.01 7.68 19.54
C LYS A 341 16.38 7.21 20.00
N ALA A 342 16.45 6.16 20.82
CA ALA A 342 17.71 5.58 21.27
C ALA A 342 18.53 4.99 20.11
N TYR A 343 17.87 4.40 19.11
CA TYR A 343 18.51 3.96 17.87
C TYR A 343 19.03 5.15 17.06
N ASP A 344 18.21 6.17 16.84
CA ASP A 344 18.59 7.36 16.07
C ASP A 344 19.77 8.09 16.74
N ASP A 345 19.79 8.21 18.07
CA ASP A 345 20.91 8.79 18.82
C ASP A 345 22.23 8.00 18.64
N ARG A 346 22.16 6.66 18.52
CA ARG A 346 23.35 5.83 18.24
C ARG A 346 23.79 5.95 16.78
N ILE A 347 22.86 5.95 15.84
CA ILE A 347 23.17 6.16 14.42
C ILE A 347 23.75 7.56 14.20
N ASP A 348 23.27 8.59 14.89
CA ASP A 348 23.82 9.94 14.84
C ASP A 348 25.29 10.01 15.28
N ARG A 349 25.69 9.20 16.26
CA ARG A 349 27.11 9.07 16.66
C ARG A 349 27.93 8.42 15.57
N VAL A 350 27.43 7.34 14.97
CA VAL A 350 28.08 6.67 13.83
C VAL A 350 28.19 7.62 12.64
N GLU A 351 27.14 8.38 12.33
CA GLU A 351 27.15 9.41 11.28
C GLU A 351 28.17 10.51 11.57
N SER A 352 28.34 10.91 12.84
CA SER A 352 29.34 11.91 13.24
C SER A 352 30.77 11.37 13.08
N GLN A 353 31.01 10.11 13.42
CA GLN A 353 32.30 9.44 13.18
C GLN A 353 32.61 9.29 11.68
N LEU A 354 31.63 8.88 10.88
CA LEU A 354 31.75 8.79 9.42
C LEU A 354 32.03 10.16 8.81
N THR A 355 31.35 11.21 9.32
CA THR A 355 31.55 12.59 8.88
C THR A 355 32.96 13.09 9.19
N ALA A 356 33.49 12.80 10.39
CA ALA A 356 34.87 13.13 10.74
C ALA A 356 35.87 12.46 9.79
N ARG A 357 35.67 11.16 9.50
CA ARG A 357 36.53 10.43 8.56
C ARG A 357 36.44 10.94 7.12
N LEU A 358 35.24 11.27 6.66
CA LEU A 358 35.04 11.90 5.35
C LEU A 358 35.79 13.23 5.31
N ARG A 359 35.75 14.03 6.38
CA ARG A 359 36.50 15.28 6.50
C ARG A 359 38.01 15.05 6.45
N ASP A 360 38.52 14.05 7.17
CA ASP A 360 39.95 13.72 7.20
C ASP A 360 40.46 13.24 5.83
N ARG A 361 39.72 12.36 5.15
CA ARG A 361 40.07 11.87 3.80
C ARG A 361 39.99 12.97 2.74
N LEU A 362 39.00 13.86 2.84
CA LEU A 362 38.91 15.03 1.95
C LEU A 362 40.02 16.04 2.24
N GLY A 363 40.39 16.24 3.51
CA GLY A 363 41.53 17.08 3.89
C GLY A 363 42.88 16.54 3.41
N ALA A 364 43.03 15.22 3.32
CA ALA A 364 44.25 14.57 2.83
C ALA A 364 44.37 14.55 1.29
N SER A 365 43.27 14.71 0.55
CA SER A 365 43.27 14.61 -0.91
C SER A 365 43.50 15.98 -1.57
N THR A 366 44.61 16.11 -2.30
CA THR A 366 44.95 17.34 -3.02
C THR A 366 44.44 17.33 -4.46
N THR A 367 44.12 16.15 -5.00
CA THR A 367 43.77 15.97 -6.41
C THR A 367 42.26 15.80 -6.60
N SER A 368 41.69 16.51 -7.58
CA SER A 368 40.26 16.41 -7.99
C SER A 368 39.81 14.94 -8.16
N THR A 369 40.62 14.11 -8.82
CA THR A 369 40.32 12.69 -9.03
C THR A 369 40.26 11.86 -7.75
N GLU A 370 41.08 12.19 -6.75
CA GLU A 370 41.11 11.50 -5.46
C GLU A 370 39.91 11.93 -4.61
N MET A 371 39.58 13.21 -4.59
CA MET A 371 38.35 13.71 -3.96
C MET A 371 37.11 13.03 -4.55
N PHE A 372 36.99 12.96 -5.88
CA PHE A 372 35.87 12.27 -6.53
C PHE A 372 35.83 10.76 -6.22
N ARG A 373 36.98 10.11 -6.07
CA ARG A 373 37.04 8.70 -5.65
C ARG A 373 36.55 8.52 -4.21
N VAL A 374 36.90 9.42 -3.30
CA VAL A 374 36.36 9.42 -1.94
C VAL A 374 34.85 9.65 -2.00
N PHE A 375 34.37 10.68 -2.70
CA PHE A 375 32.92 10.92 -2.78
C PHE A 375 32.13 9.76 -3.42
N SER A 376 32.68 9.08 -4.43
CA SER A 376 31.98 7.94 -5.05
C SER A 376 31.87 6.75 -4.08
N GLN A 377 32.86 6.53 -3.22
CA GLN A 377 32.79 5.54 -2.14
C GLN A 377 31.67 5.90 -1.14
N PHE A 378 31.58 7.17 -0.75
CA PHE A 378 30.58 7.65 0.21
C PHE A 378 29.20 7.98 -0.42
N ASN A 379 29.04 7.88 -1.74
CA ASN A 379 27.82 8.29 -2.47
C ASN A 379 26.56 7.64 -1.89
N ALA A 380 26.68 6.36 -1.54
CA ALA A 380 25.55 5.63 -1.01
C ALA A 380 25.09 6.11 0.39
N LEU A 381 25.86 6.96 1.10
CA LEU A 381 25.50 7.61 2.38
C LEU A 381 24.85 9.00 2.22
N PHE A 382 24.76 9.55 1.01
CA PHE A 382 24.27 10.93 0.79
C PHE A 382 22.79 11.16 1.10
N PHE A 383 22.04 10.08 1.38
CA PHE A 383 20.67 10.17 1.89
C PHE A 383 20.61 10.60 3.37
N ARG A 384 21.74 10.60 4.09
CA ARG A 384 21.80 10.98 5.50
C ARG A 384 22.01 12.49 5.68
N PRO A 385 21.20 13.17 6.51
CA PRO A 385 21.27 14.62 6.67
C PRO A 385 22.64 15.14 7.15
N ARG A 386 23.27 14.48 8.12
CA ARG A 386 24.57 14.93 8.68
C ARG A 386 25.70 14.80 7.67
N VAL A 387 25.76 13.66 6.97
CA VAL A 387 26.75 13.41 5.90
C VAL A 387 26.53 14.40 4.75
N ARG A 388 25.27 14.66 4.37
CA ARG A 388 24.92 15.65 3.35
C ARG A 388 25.34 17.06 3.75
N GLY A 389 25.14 17.45 5.01
CA GLY A 389 25.58 18.75 5.53
C GLY A 389 27.10 18.93 5.46
N ALA A 390 27.87 17.90 5.79
CA ALA A 390 29.32 17.95 5.67
C ALA A 390 29.80 18.10 4.21
N ILE A 391 29.13 17.46 3.26
CA ILE A 391 29.44 17.62 1.83
C ILE A 391 29.14 19.04 1.37
N GLN A 392 28.07 19.66 1.86
CA GLN A 392 27.70 21.04 1.55
C GLN A 392 28.83 22.03 1.82
N GLU A 393 29.59 21.83 2.91
CA GLU A 393 30.76 22.65 3.22
C GLU A 393 31.87 22.54 2.16
N TYR A 394 32.05 21.38 1.54
CA TYR A 394 33.06 21.11 0.51
C TYR A 394 32.59 21.35 -0.93
N GLN A 395 31.32 21.70 -1.15
CA GLN A 395 30.78 21.92 -2.50
C GLN A 395 31.50 23.04 -3.23
N THR A 396 31.83 24.13 -2.55
CA THR A 396 32.57 25.26 -3.12
C THR A 396 33.96 24.82 -3.57
N THR A 397 34.69 24.08 -2.73
CA THR A 397 36.01 23.54 -3.07
C THR A 397 35.96 22.59 -4.27
N LEU A 398 34.98 21.68 -4.30
CA LEU A 398 34.72 20.78 -5.42
C LEU A 398 34.43 21.53 -6.72
N ILE A 399 33.52 22.52 -6.68
CA ILE A 399 33.15 23.30 -7.86
C ILE A 399 34.37 24.09 -8.38
N GLN A 400 35.19 24.65 -7.49
CA GLN A 400 36.41 25.37 -7.90
C GLN A 400 37.44 24.44 -8.56
N GLN A 401 37.60 23.21 -8.07
CA GLN A 401 38.49 22.23 -8.68
C GLN A 401 37.99 21.75 -10.03
N VAL A 402 36.68 21.48 -10.16
CA VAL A 402 36.08 21.16 -11.46
C VAL A 402 36.24 22.31 -12.44
N LYS A 403 36.10 23.55 -11.98
CA LYS A 403 36.36 24.73 -12.81
C LYS A 403 37.81 24.81 -13.26
N SER A 404 38.77 24.44 -12.40
CA SER A 404 40.18 24.32 -12.79
C SER A 404 40.39 23.21 -13.83
N ASP A 405 39.76 22.05 -13.66
CA ASP A 405 39.87 20.95 -14.63
C ASP A 405 39.18 21.28 -15.96
N LEU A 406 38.06 22.01 -15.94
CA LEU A 406 37.40 22.55 -17.13
C LEU A 406 38.32 23.54 -17.86
N ARG A 407 39.02 24.42 -17.13
CA ARG A 407 40.02 25.32 -17.72
C ARG A 407 41.16 24.56 -18.37
N LYS A 408 41.69 23.51 -17.74
CA LYS A 408 42.72 22.64 -18.36
C LYS A 408 42.20 21.96 -19.63
N LEU A 409 40.93 21.56 -19.68
CA LEU A 409 40.33 21.02 -20.90
C LEU A 409 40.15 22.09 -21.99
N GLN A 410 39.79 23.32 -21.61
CA GLN A 410 39.71 24.46 -22.52
C GLN A 410 41.09 24.86 -23.06
N GLU A 411 42.12 24.88 -22.22
CA GLU A 411 43.52 25.09 -22.61
C GLU A 411 44.00 23.97 -23.54
N ALA A 412 43.71 22.70 -23.22
CA ALA A 412 44.00 21.59 -24.12
C ALA A 412 43.28 21.75 -25.48
N PHE A 413 42.03 22.24 -25.48
CA PHE A 413 41.31 22.54 -26.72
C PHE A 413 41.95 23.68 -27.54
N LEU A 414 42.40 24.75 -26.86
CA LEU A 414 43.04 25.92 -27.47
C LEU A 414 44.45 25.61 -28.00
N ASP A 415 45.25 24.86 -27.25
CA ASP A 415 46.55 24.33 -27.66
C ASP A 415 46.42 23.42 -28.89
N GLY A 416 45.23 22.84 -29.07
CA GLY A 416 44.78 22.26 -30.32
C GLY A 416 45.40 20.91 -30.63
N HIS A 417 44.81 20.27 -31.64
CA HIS A 417 45.44 19.20 -32.42
C HIS A 417 46.64 19.65 -33.25
N GLN A 418 46.94 20.95 -33.22
CA GLN A 418 47.97 21.60 -34.03
C GLN A 418 49.38 21.36 -33.47
N ARG A 419 49.52 20.71 -32.30
CA ARG A 419 50.82 20.17 -31.91
C ARG A 419 51.24 19.08 -32.90
N ILE A 420 52.44 19.24 -33.41
CA ILE A 420 53.10 18.32 -34.35
C ILE A 420 53.03 16.87 -33.83
N GLU A 421 53.10 16.65 -32.51
CA GLU A 421 53.02 15.32 -31.87
C GLU A 421 51.66 14.62 -32.02
N THR A 422 50.53 15.32 -31.92
CA THR A 422 49.20 14.68 -32.04
C THR A 422 48.85 14.38 -33.49
N LEU A 423 49.28 15.25 -34.40
CA LEU A 423 49.18 15.05 -35.85
C LEU A 423 50.05 13.88 -36.32
N THR A 424 51.32 13.85 -35.92
CA THR A 424 52.24 12.75 -36.26
C THR A 424 51.77 11.42 -35.67
N MET A 425 51.24 11.40 -34.44
CA MET A 425 50.67 10.17 -33.86
C MET A 425 49.40 9.71 -34.58
N ALA A 426 48.57 10.63 -35.09
CA ALA A 426 47.40 10.27 -35.89
C ALA A 426 47.83 9.70 -37.26
N GLU A 427 48.82 10.33 -37.91
CA GLU A 427 49.39 9.87 -39.18
C GLU A 427 50.06 8.48 -39.04
N ILE A 428 50.82 8.24 -37.97
CA ILE A 428 51.42 6.92 -37.65
C ILE A 428 50.34 5.85 -37.43
N ARG A 429 49.14 6.24 -36.98
CA ARG A 429 48.00 5.34 -36.76
C ARG A 429 47.05 5.28 -37.96
N ASP A 430 47.50 5.74 -39.13
CA ASP A 430 46.71 5.77 -40.36
C ASP A 430 45.38 6.54 -40.24
N MET A 431 45.28 7.52 -39.34
CA MET A 431 44.11 8.38 -39.24
C MET A 431 44.32 9.66 -40.06
N PRO A 432 43.41 10.00 -40.99
CA PRO A 432 43.43 11.28 -41.66
C PRO A 432 43.43 12.45 -40.66
N PRO A 433 44.07 13.58 -40.97
CA PRO A 433 44.15 14.72 -40.05
C PRO A 433 42.77 15.26 -39.64
N ILE A 434 41.79 15.18 -40.55
CA ILE A 434 40.41 15.58 -40.30
C ILE A 434 39.73 14.58 -39.34
N ALA A 435 39.89 13.28 -39.57
CA ALA A 435 39.37 12.24 -38.67
C ALA A 435 40.02 12.31 -37.28
N GLY A 436 41.34 12.53 -37.22
CA GLY A 436 42.08 12.76 -35.99
C GLY A 436 41.49 13.94 -35.21
N SER A 437 41.24 15.07 -35.89
CA SER A 437 40.67 16.27 -35.26
C SER A 437 39.30 16.04 -34.62
N ILE A 438 38.44 15.28 -35.30
CA ILE A 438 37.11 14.87 -34.81
C ILE A 438 37.23 13.90 -33.63
N VAL A 439 38.11 12.89 -33.72
CA VAL A 439 38.29 11.90 -32.64
C VAL A 439 38.74 12.54 -31.33
N TRP A 440 39.62 13.54 -31.39
CA TRP A 440 40.08 14.25 -30.20
C TRP A 440 39.06 15.21 -29.64
N ALA A 441 38.30 15.92 -30.47
CA ALA A 441 37.17 16.69 -30.00
C ALA A 441 36.14 15.80 -29.29
N LYS A 442 35.84 14.62 -29.86
CA LYS A 442 34.99 13.62 -29.20
C LYS A 442 35.62 13.06 -27.92
N GLN A 443 36.94 12.95 -27.83
CA GLN A 443 37.61 12.50 -26.62
C GLN A 443 37.55 13.57 -25.52
N LEU A 444 37.66 14.85 -25.87
CA LEU A 444 37.43 15.97 -24.95
C LEU A 444 35.97 16.03 -24.51
N GLU A 445 35.02 15.81 -25.41
CA GLU A 445 33.59 15.68 -25.10
C GLU A 445 33.33 14.54 -24.10
N ARG A 446 33.88 13.34 -24.33
CA ARG A 446 33.78 12.22 -23.39
C ARG A 446 34.37 12.53 -22.02
N ARG A 447 35.50 13.25 -21.97
CA ARG A 447 36.12 13.68 -20.71
C ARG A 447 35.24 14.71 -19.99
N LEU A 448 34.64 15.63 -20.72
CA LEU A 448 33.71 16.63 -20.19
C LEU A 448 32.43 15.96 -19.65
N ASP A 449 31.84 15.01 -20.37
CA ASP A 449 30.69 14.23 -19.91
C ASP A 449 31.05 13.36 -18.69
N GLY A 450 32.26 12.82 -18.65
CA GLY A 450 32.78 12.13 -17.47
C GLY A 450 32.88 13.03 -16.23
N LEU A 451 33.27 14.30 -16.41
CA LEU A 451 33.26 15.29 -15.31
C LEU A 451 31.84 15.65 -14.89
N LEU A 452 30.91 15.83 -15.84
CA LEU A 452 29.49 16.08 -15.55
C LEU A 452 28.85 14.94 -14.76
N GLY A 453 29.07 13.69 -15.18
CA GLY A 453 28.58 12.52 -14.45
C GLY A 453 29.10 12.49 -13.01
N ARG A 454 30.38 12.83 -12.78
CA ARG A 454 30.95 12.93 -11.43
C ARG A 454 30.31 14.02 -10.59
N ILE A 455 30.00 15.19 -11.17
CA ILE A 455 29.31 16.27 -10.45
C ILE A 455 27.90 15.85 -10.07
N GLU A 456 27.17 15.23 -11.00
CA GLU A 456 25.81 14.72 -10.77
C GLU A 456 25.78 13.63 -9.69
N ASP A 457 26.78 12.74 -9.66
CA ASP A 457 26.92 11.71 -8.63
C ASP A 457 27.19 12.30 -7.24
N VAL A 458 27.97 13.39 -7.14
CA VAL A 458 28.38 13.98 -5.86
C VAL A 458 27.33 14.94 -5.28
N LEU A 459 26.75 15.78 -6.13
CA LEU A 459 25.86 16.86 -5.70
C LEU A 459 24.37 16.53 -5.94
N GLY A 460 24.08 15.43 -6.63
CA GLY A 460 22.73 15.08 -7.07
C GLY A 460 22.17 16.09 -8.07
N ARG A 461 20.87 15.97 -8.38
CA ARG A 461 20.17 16.82 -9.37
C ARG A 461 19.89 18.27 -8.91
N GLY A 462 20.68 18.79 -7.98
CA GLY A 462 20.50 20.11 -7.36
C GLY A 462 21.70 21.06 -7.51
N TRP A 463 22.83 20.63 -8.07
CA TRP A 463 24.01 21.48 -8.24
C TRP A 463 23.76 22.68 -9.17
N GLU A 464 22.80 22.53 -10.07
CA GLU A 464 22.37 23.57 -11.01
C GLU A 464 21.68 24.76 -10.33
N GLN A 465 21.24 24.62 -9.08
CA GLN A 465 20.60 25.70 -8.32
C GLN A 465 21.62 26.57 -7.59
N HIS A 466 22.87 26.11 -7.46
CA HIS A 466 23.94 26.87 -6.85
C HIS A 466 24.45 27.96 -7.80
N VAL A 467 24.74 29.16 -7.30
CA VAL A 467 25.19 30.31 -8.12
C VAL A 467 26.46 30.00 -8.92
N GLU A 468 27.40 29.25 -8.32
CA GLU A 468 28.60 28.79 -9.03
C GLU A 468 28.31 27.63 -9.99
N GLY A 469 27.30 26.80 -9.69
CA GLY A 469 26.86 25.70 -10.54
C GLY A 469 26.17 26.17 -11.82
N GLN A 470 25.38 27.23 -11.74
CA GLN A 470 24.78 27.87 -12.93
C GLN A 470 25.84 28.42 -13.89
N LYS A 471 26.86 29.10 -13.35
CA LYS A 471 27.99 29.60 -14.14
C LYS A 471 28.77 28.46 -14.78
N LEU A 472 29.05 27.40 -14.01
CA LEU A 472 29.72 26.21 -14.52
C LEU A 472 28.92 25.55 -15.65
N ARG A 473 27.60 25.45 -15.52
CA ARG A 473 26.73 24.92 -16.58
C ARG A 473 26.80 25.76 -17.84
N GLN A 474 26.75 27.09 -17.72
CA GLN A 474 26.90 27.99 -18.87
C GLN A 474 28.28 27.82 -19.54
N ASP A 475 29.35 27.72 -18.76
CA ASP A 475 30.71 27.49 -19.27
C ASP A 475 30.82 26.12 -19.99
N ILE A 476 30.16 25.10 -19.46
CA ILE A 476 30.12 23.74 -20.06
C ILE A 476 29.30 23.74 -21.34
N ASP A 477 28.12 24.34 -21.38
CA ASP A 477 27.27 24.40 -22.58
C ASP A 477 27.94 25.22 -23.68
N ALA A 478 28.62 26.32 -23.31
CA ALA A 478 29.46 27.09 -24.21
C ALA A 478 30.63 26.25 -24.74
N PHE A 479 31.26 25.42 -23.91
CA PHE A 479 32.34 24.54 -24.36
C PHE A 479 31.83 23.39 -25.25
N LYS A 480 30.69 22.77 -24.92
CA LYS A 480 30.03 21.75 -25.76
C LYS A 480 29.67 22.30 -27.14
N SER A 481 29.12 23.51 -27.22
CA SER A 481 28.82 24.13 -28.51
C SER A 481 30.07 24.39 -29.36
N ARG A 482 31.22 24.68 -28.73
CA ARG A 482 32.53 24.83 -29.43
C ARG A 482 33.16 23.50 -29.83
N LEU A 483 32.90 22.42 -29.09
CA LEU A 483 33.36 21.07 -29.40
C LEU A 483 32.59 20.40 -30.55
N ASN A 484 31.41 20.92 -30.91
CA ASN A 484 30.61 20.43 -32.02
C ASN A 484 31.29 20.71 -33.38
N GLN A 485 32.09 19.75 -33.84
CA GLN A 485 32.81 19.84 -35.12
C GLN A 485 31.96 19.49 -36.36
N ASN A 486 30.63 19.55 -36.27
CA ASN A 486 29.75 19.27 -37.41
C ASN A 486 30.06 20.17 -38.61
N GLN A 487 30.50 21.42 -38.38
CA GLN A 487 30.93 22.33 -39.44
C GLN A 487 32.22 21.87 -40.13
N LEU A 488 33.18 21.28 -39.40
CA LEU A 488 34.39 20.72 -40.00
C LEU A 488 34.06 19.48 -40.85
N PHE A 489 33.17 18.63 -40.34
CA PHE A 489 32.67 17.48 -41.09
C PHE A 489 31.89 17.88 -42.34
N GLU A 490 30.98 18.86 -42.26
CA GLU A 490 30.21 19.36 -43.40
C GLU A 490 31.11 20.04 -44.44
N ASN A 491 32.12 20.80 -44.01
CA ASN A 491 33.08 21.42 -44.92
C ASN A 491 33.95 20.37 -45.61
N TRP A 492 34.43 19.36 -44.88
CA TRP A 492 35.11 18.22 -45.49
C TRP A 492 34.21 17.48 -46.46
N LEU A 493 32.96 17.22 -46.08
CA LEU A 493 31.99 16.52 -46.92
C LEU A 493 31.63 17.33 -48.18
N LYS A 494 31.64 18.66 -48.14
CA LYS A 494 31.55 19.51 -49.34
C LYS A 494 32.79 19.35 -50.21
N ILE A 495 33.99 19.44 -49.65
CA ILE A 495 35.25 19.25 -50.39
C ILE A 495 35.27 17.87 -51.08
N VAL A 496 34.89 16.81 -50.37
CA VAL A 496 34.83 15.44 -50.90
C VAL A 496 33.72 15.26 -51.94
N LYS A 497 32.61 15.99 -51.86
CA LYS A 497 31.53 15.95 -52.87
C LYS A 497 31.83 16.80 -54.10
N ASP A 498 32.49 17.93 -53.92
CA ASP A 498 32.90 18.85 -54.98
C ASP A 498 34.08 18.28 -55.77
N GLU A 499 34.97 17.55 -55.08
CA GLU A 499 35.91 16.62 -55.69
C GLU A 499 35.16 15.43 -56.27
N LYS A 500 34.60 15.58 -57.47
CA LYS A 500 34.23 14.47 -58.37
C LYS A 500 35.47 13.66 -58.79
N ARG A 501 36.21 13.11 -57.83
CA ARG A 501 37.44 12.32 -58.02
C ARG A 501 37.21 10.82 -58.01
N LEU A 502 35.94 10.39 -57.91
CA LEU A 502 35.52 9.00 -57.94
C LEU A 502 34.94 8.60 -59.31
N ASP A 503 35.43 9.18 -60.40
CA ASP A 503 35.20 8.59 -61.72
C ASP A 503 36.18 7.44 -61.91
N ALA A 504 35.71 6.21 -61.70
CA ALA A 504 36.45 4.96 -61.96
C ALA A 504 36.93 4.79 -63.42
N SER A 505 36.64 5.77 -64.28
CA SER A 505 37.02 5.83 -65.70
C SER A 505 38.27 6.67 -65.96
N ASP A 506 38.84 7.32 -64.93
CA ASP A 506 40.00 8.19 -65.11
C ASP A 506 41.32 7.38 -65.25
N ARG A 507 42.28 7.92 -66.01
CA ARG A 507 43.49 7.17 -66.38
C ARG A 507 44.41 7.02 -65.16
N VAL A 508 44.66 5.76 -64.78
CA VAL A 508 45.49 5.38 -63.62
C VAL A 508 46.94 5.85 -63.75
N PHE A 509 47.48 5.93 -64.96
CA PHE A 509 48.85 6.40 -65.20
C PHE A 509 48.85 7.71 -65.97
N VAL A 510 49.60 8.69 -65.46
CA VAL A 510 49.82 10.00 -66.08
C VAL A 510 51.32 10.16 -66.28
N ILE A 511 51.71 10.40 -67.53
CA ILE A 511 53.11 10.66 -67.85
C ILE A 511 53.38 12.13 -67.55
N ARG A 512 54.21 12.41 -66.54
CA ARG A 512 54.61 13.77 -66.17
C ARG A 512 55.86 14.14 -66.97
N ASP A 513 55.74 15.15 -67.83
CA ASP A 513 56.88 15.66 -68.60
C ASP A 513 57.66 16.65 -67.75
N LEU A 514 58.88 16.28 -67.36
CA LEU A 514 59.79 17.08 -66.54
C LEU A 514 60.61 18.07 -67.36
N GLY A 515 60.11 18.48 -68.54
CA GLY A 515 60.67 19.58 -69.31
C GLY A 515 62.13 19.34 -69.70
N GLY A 516 62.38 18.27 -70.46
CA GLY A 516 63.68 17.99 -71.09
C GLY A 516 64.64 17.07 -70.33
N LYS A 517 64.26 16.54 -69.15
CA LYS A 517 65.05 15.55 -68.39
C LYS A 517 64.50 14.11 -68.42
N GLY A 518 63.47 13.86 -69.22
CA GLY A 518 62.83 12.54 -69.38
C GLY A 518 61.36 12.55 -68.94
N LEU A 519 60.66 11.47 -69.29
CA LEU A 519 59.26 11.23 -68.95
C LEU A 519 59.22 10.33 -67.71
N GLU A 520 58.54 10.76 -66.65
CA GLU A 520 58.29 9.93 -65.47
C GLU A 520 56.86 9.37 -65.52
N LEU A 521 56.72 8.06 -65.31
CA LEU A 521 55.41 7.42 -65.20
C LEU A 521 54.91 7.63 -63.77
N ASP A 522 54.02 8.60 -63.59
CA ASP A 522 53.37 8.85 -62.33
C ASP A 522 52.00 8.15 -62.31
N VAL A 523 51.55 7.77 -61.13
CA VAL A 523 50.24 7.15 -60.97
C VAL A 523 49.29 8.22 -60.46
N ASN A 524 48.15 8.38 -61.12
CA ASN A 524 47.11 9.36 -60.78
C ASN A 524 46.34 8.93 -59.52
N PHE A 525 47.07 8.66 -58.44
CA PHE A 525 46.53 8.38 -57.12
C PHE A 525 46.70 9.63 -56.26
N ASP A 526 45.61 10.38 -56.08
CA ASP A 526 45.63 11.50 -55.15
C ASP A 526 45.76 10.97 -53.71
N PRO A 527 46.73 11.43 -52.90
CA PRO A 527 46.83 11.08 -51.48
C PRO A 527 45.57 11.41 -50.68
N GLY A 528 44.73 12.34 -51.15
CA GLY A 528 43.39 12.61 -50.59
C GLY A 528 42.41 11.44 -50.74
N ILE A 529 42.56 10.62 -51.79
CA ILE A 529 41.74 9.40 -52.00
C ILE A 529 42.16 8.28 -51.05
N LEU A 530 43.47 8.12 -50.79
CA LEU A 530 43.96 7.20 -49.77
C LEU A 530 43.45 7.55 -48.36
N ALA A 531 43.25 8.84 -48.09
CA ALA A 531 42.66 9.32 -46.83
C ALA A 531 41.14 9.11 -46.74
N LEU A 532 40.43 8.81 -47.85
CA LEU A 532 38.99 8.49 -47.85
C LEU A 532 38.71 7.02 -47.50
N PHE A 533 39.67 6.12 -47.78
CA PHE A 533 39.56 4.69 -47.49
C PHE A 533 40.07 4.28 -46.10
N LYS A 534 40.73 5.21 -45.39
CA LYS A 534 41.17 5.09 -44.00
C LYS A 534 40.15 5.71 -43.07
#